data_AF-A0A845DV29-F1
#
_entry.id   AF-A0A845DV29-F1
#
_cell.length_a   1.000
_cell.length_b   1.000
_cell.length_c   1.000
_cell.angle_alpha   90.00
_cell.angle_beta   90.00
_cell.angle_gamma   90.00
#
_symmetry.space_group_name_H-M   'P 1'
#
loop_
_entity.id
_entity.type
_entity.pdbx_description
1 polymer ?
#
loop_
_entity_poly.entity_id
_entity_poly.type
_entity_poly.pdbx_seq_one_letter_code
_entity_poly.pdbx_strand_id
1 'polypeptide(L)'
;MNDKNSGGRAPRGFFSIGIEMVTYVCFIHMSGGSAMRSRSRKWLYLPIETKVREQDAKLLLAYHAVNHGYHVVIGEHRMVEQAAEKLPAGIFLAKGYPKGYARRVVESLKKYHHKIVELDEEGLFIPDASRYIRQRMRKAHIDQLDHVCCWGEHQKQVLTNAYPEMGNRCTVTGNPRFDLLNEVYRELYDPDVKAIQAVYGSYFLINTRFTFYNPRGGLRENPALPETQKIKRLCHSFIQLARILSRTYPDKNVIFRPHPGESLDVYKEAFKGFTNIHILREGSVIHWILAAEAVIHNGCTTGIEGVVLRKPVISYQPVTHPSGMMDFPDRLSIHAYTDNEVIKILQQSTKPELPDLFFRYYGHPAVPSACAAILNVLNNQKPAEFSIPSLKRVRFVKDHREKMKRLFPSFSIEEIDRFFTGLNKLTKENPLYRIHPLSDRLYLLESL
;
A
#
# COMPACT_ATOMS: atom_id res chain seq x y z
N MET A 1 2.89 -44.59 -34.09
CA MET A 1 1.96 -43.48 -34.35
C MET A 1 1.12 -43.25 -33.10
N ASN A 2 1.13 -42.00 -32.65
CA ASN A 2 0.23 -41.33 -31.71
C ASN A 2 0.43 -41.49 -30.18
N ASP A 3 1.17 -40.48 -29.72
CA ASP A 3 1.28 -39.79 -28.44
C ASP A 3 -0.05 -39.28 -27.84
N LYS A 4 -0.08 -39.24 -26.49
CA LYS A 4 -0.56 -38.18 -25.56
C LYS A 4 -1.92 -37.48 -25.77
N ASN A 5 -2.74 -37.44 -24.70
CA ASN A 5 -2.84 -36.24 -23.84
C ASN A 5 -3.81 -36.43 -22.66
N SER A 6 -3.28 -36.62 -21.46
CA SER A 6 -3.96 -36.38 -20.18
C SER A 6 -3.68 -34.94 -19.75
N GLY A 7 -4.54 -34.01 -20.16
CA GLY A 7 -4.49 -32.61 -19.72
C GLY A 7 -5.24 -32.43 -18.40
N GLY A 8 -4.51 -32.45 -17.28
CA GLY A 8 -5.03 -32.00 -15.99
C GLY A 8 -5.36 -30.50 -16.04
N ARG A 9 -6.65 -30.18 -15.95
CA ARG A 9 -7.11 -28.79 -15.76
C ARG A 9 -6.68 -28.30 -14.37
N ALA A 10 -5.97 -27.18 -14.32
CA ALA A 10 -5.80 -26.40 -13.11
C ALA A 10 -7.18 -26.06 -12.48
N PRO A 11 -7.29 -26.02 -11.14
CA PRO A 11 -8.56 -25.78 -10.49
C PRO A 11 -9.04 -24.35 -10.81
N ARG A 12 -10.18 -24.28 -11.52
CA ARG A 12 -10.99 -23.06 -11.61
C ARG A 12 -11.57 -22.79 -10.22
N GLY A 13 -11.54 -21.53 -9.80
CA GLY A 13 -11.86 -21.08 -8.46
C GLY A 13 -13.16 -21.67 -7.89
N PHE A 14 -13.04 -22.18 -6.66
CA PHE A 14 -14.18 -22.43 -5.80
C PHE A 14 -14.58 -21.12 -5.13
N PHE A 15 -15.61 -20.47 -5.66
CA PHE A 15 -16.53 -19.63 -4.89
C PHE A 15 -17.94 -19.91 -5.41
N SER A 16 -18.75 -20.57 -4.58
CA SER A 16 -20.19 -20.63 -4.77
C SER A 16 -20.73 -19.23 -4.51
N ILE A 17 -21.36 -18.64 -5.52
CA ILE A 17 -21.80 -17.23 -5.55
C ILE A 17 -23.01 -17.07 -4.62
N GLY A 18 -22.76 -16.69 -3.37
CA GLY A 18 -23.62 -15.77 -2.65
C GLY A 18 -23.37 -14.36 -3.20
N ILE A 19 -24.41 -13.57 -3.37
CA ILE A 19 -24.35 -12.22 -3.97
C ILE A 19 -23.47 -11.32 -3.09
N GLU A 20 -22.17 -11.23 -3.39
CA GLU A 20 -21.26 -10.32 -2.69
C GLU A 20 -21.66 -8.87 -2.97
N MET A 21 -21.96 -8.13 -1.90
CA MET A 21 -22.18 -6.68 -1.97
C MET A 21 -20.84 -5.99 -2.22
N VAL A 22 -20.54 -5.65 -3.48
CA VAL A 22 -19.33 -4.88 -3.80
C VAL A 22 -19.57 -3.39 -3.53
N THR A 23 -19.25 -2.96 -2.32
CA THR A 23 -19.28 -1.57 -1.87
C THR A 23 -17.89 -0.94 -2.01
N TYR A 24 -17.84 0.41 -2.09
CA TYR A 24 -16.57 1.16 -2.20
C TYR A 24 -16.26 1.98 -0.96
N VAL A 25 -17.24 2.22 -0.10
CA VAL A 25 -17.10 3.02 1.12
C VAL A 25 -17.98 2.44 2.21
N CYS A 26 -17.40 2.22 3.38
CA CYS A 26 -18.05 1.64 4.54
C CYS A 26 -17.97 2.61 5.73
N PHE A 27 -19.01 2.57 6.55
CA PHE A 27 -19.06 3.24 7.84
C PHE A 27 -18.98 2.20 8.97
N ILE A 28 -18.04 2.39 9.88
CA ILE A 28 -17.73 1.46 10.97
C ILE A 28 -17.89 2.17 12.31
N HIS A 29 -18.55 1.50 13.26
CA HIS A 29 -18.66 1.98 14.65
C HIS A 29 -18.88 0.84 15.63
N MET A 30 -18.65 1.07 16.94
CA MET A 30 -18.90 0.09 18.00
C MET A 30 -20.39 -0.27 18.16
N SER A 31 -20.69 -1.57 18.20
CA SER A 31 -21.96 -2.17 18.62
C SER A 31 -22.08 -2.15 20.15
N GLY A 32 -23.22 -1.72 20.68
CA GLY A 32 -23.48 -1.79 22.12
C GLY A 32 -23.22 -0.45 22.82
N GLY A 33 -24.32 0.14 23.26
CA GLY A 33 -24.40 1.43 23.91
C GLY A 33 -25.71 2.07 23.47
N SER A 34 -26.51 2.58 24.41
CA SER A 34 -27.67 3.45 24.18
C SER A 34 -27.32 4.78 23.46
N ALA A 35 -26.18 4.79 22.75
CA ALA A 35 -25.43 5.91 22.21
C ALA A 35 -25.74 6.20 20.73
N MET A 36 -26.97 5.92 20.26
CA MET A 36 -27.58 6.82 19.27
C MET A 36 -27.78 8.25 19.85
N ARG A 37 -27.47 8.46 21.14
CA ARG A 37 -27.56 9.73 21.87
C ARG A 37 -26.25 10.26 22.48
N SER A 38 -25.07 9.69 22.20
CA SER A 38 -23.81 10.34 22.62
C SER A 38 -23.43 11.41 21.59
N ARG A 39 -23.63 12.67 21.96
CA ARG A 39 -23.30 13.87 21.16
C ARG A 39 -21.78 14.08 20.92
N SER A 40 -20.89 13.16 21.32
CA SER A 40 -19.44 13.43 21.35
C SER A 40 -18.53 12.43 20.61
N ARG A 41 -19.05 11.57 19.72
CA ARG A 41 -18.19 10.66 18.94
C ARG A 41 -17.52 11.41 17.77
N LYS A 42 -16.20 11.27 17.66
CA LYS A 42 -15.39 11.93 16.63
C LYS A 42 -15.51 11.17 15.30
N TRP A 43 -15.49 11.89 14.17
CA TRP A 43 -15.51 11.28 12.83
C TRP A 43 -14.12 11.24 12.23
N LEU A 44 -13.74 10.11 11.63
CA LEU A 44 -12.48 9.91 10.92
C LEU A 44 -12.76 9.36 9.52
N TYR A 45 -12.19 10.03 8.50
CA TYR A 45 -12.32 9.66 7.11
C TYR A 45 -10.98 9.13 6.59
N LEU A 46 -10.98 7.88 6.13
CA LEU A 46 -9.80 7.12 5.70
C LEU A 46 -9.92 6.77 4.21
N PRO A 47 -9.47 7.66 3.31
CA PRO A 47 -9.46 7.37 1.88
C PRO A 47 -8.36 6.38 1.50
N ILE A 48 -8.65 5.52 0.52
CA ILE A 48 -7.73 4.56 -0.09
C ILE A 48 -7.68 4.82 -1.60
N GLU A 49 -6.50 5.03 -2.18
CA GLU A 49 -6.35 5.14 -3.65
C GLU A 49 -5.99 3.81 -4.30
N THR A 50 -4.98 3.13 -3.76
CA THR A 50 -4.53 1.82 -4.27
C THR A 50 -4.77 0.76 -3.21
N LYS A 51 -5.85 -0.03 -3.38
CA LYS A 51 -6.29 -1.05 -2.41
C LYS A 51 -5.14 -1.94 -1.94
N VAL A 52 -4.42 -2.53 -2.89
CA VAL A 52 -3.31 -3.48 -2.64
C VAL A 52 -2.08 -2.87 -1.93
N ARG A 53 -2.00 -1.54 -1.79
CA ARG A 53 -0.89 -0.84 -1.12
C ARG A 53 -1.28 -0.23 0.22
N GLU A 54 -2.55 0.10 0.41
CA GLU A 54 -3.00 0.99 1.50
C GLU A 54 -4.04 0.34 2.41
N GLN A 55 -4.81 -0.64 1.93
CA GLN A 55 -5.99 -1.16 2.64
C GLN A 55 -5.67 -1.63 4.07
N ASP A 56 -4.72 -2.55 4.23
CA ASP A 56 -4.47 -3.19 5.52
C ASP A 56 -4.02 -2.16 6.58
N ALA A 57 -3.19 -1.19 6.16
CA ALA A 57 -2.74 -0.10 7.02
C ALA A 57 -3.91 0.81 7.46
N LYS A 58 -4.84 1.12 6.55
CA LYS A 58 -6.04 1.90 6.89
C LYS A 58 -7.02 1.08 7.75
N LEU A 59 -7.13 -0.23 7.54
CA LEU A 59 -7.96 -1.11 8.37
C LEU A 59 -7.41 -1.24 9.78
N LEU A 60 -6.08 -1.36 9.94
CA LEU A 60 -5.44 -1.38 11.26
C LEU A 60 -5.74 -0.07 12.02
N LEU A 61 -5.56 1.07 11.35
CA LEU A 61 -5.90 2.36 11.96
C LEU A 61 -7.40 2.49 12.27
N ALA A 62 -8.28 2.00 11.38
CA ALA A 62 -9.72 1.98 11.60
C ALA A 62 -10.09 1.15 12.84
N TYR A 63 -9.50 -0.04 12.99
CA TYR A 63 -9.70 -0.92 14.14
C TYR A 63 -9.39 -0.18 15.46
N HIS A 64 -8.18 0.40 15.56
CA HIS A 64 -7.78 1.14 16.75
C HIS A 64 -8.64 2.40 16.97
N ALA A 65 -8.98 3.14 15.90
CA ALA A 65 -9.80 4.34 16.01
C ALA A 65 -11.21 4.04 16.52
N VAL A 66 -11.87 3.00 16.01
CA VAL A 66 -13.21 2.60 16.46
C VAL A 66 -13.19 2.21 17.94
N ASN A 67 -12.17 1.48 18.39
CA ASN A 67 -11.97 1.13 19.80
C ASN A 67 -11.70 2.37 20.69
N HIS A 68 -11.22 3.47 20.12
CA HIS A 68 -11.03 4.77 20.78
C HIS A 68 -12.21 5.75 20.57
N GLY A 69 -13.39 5.23 20.20
CA GLY A 69 -14.62 6.02 20.14
C GLY A 69 -14.83 6.81 18.85
N TYR A 70 -14.08 6.52 17.79
CA TYR A 70 -14.31 7.12 16.48
C TYR A 70 -15.43 6.43 15.69
N HIS A 71 -16.16 7.25 14.95
CA HIS A 71 -16.94 6.88 13.78
C HIS A 71 -16.01 6.91 12.56
N VAL A 72 -15.79 5.76 11.93
CA VAL A 72 -14.83 5.64 10.83
C VAL A 72 -15.55 5.46 9.49
N VAL A 73 -15.21 6.31 8.52
CA VAL A 73 -15.61 6.15 7.13
C VAL A 73 -14.36 5.79 6.33
N ILE A 74 -14.36 4.63 5.68
CA ILE A 74 -13.20 4.07 4.99
C ILE A 74 -13.59 3.52 3.63
N GLY A 75 -12.72 3.66 2.64
CA GLY A 75 -12.99 3.15 1.30
C GLY A 75 -12.23 3.86 0.19
N GLU A 76 -12.68 3.69 -1.05
CA GLU A 76 -12.13 4.36 -2.23
C GLU A 76 -12.17 5.87 -2.05
N HIS A 77 -11.07 6.51 -2.43
CA HIS A 77 -10.80 7.89 -2.11
C HIS A 77 -11.93 8.86 -2.47
N ARG A 78 -12.46 8.86 -3.71
CA ARG A 78 -13.55 9.78 -4.08
C ARG A 78 -14.86 9.45 -3.38
N MET A 79 -15.10 8.18 -3.07
CA MET A 79 -16.28 7.76 -2.34
C MET A 79 -16.23 8.23 -0.89
N VAL A 80 -15.04 8.21 -0.26
CA VAL A 80 -14.81 8.81 1.05
C VAL A 80 -14.92 10.33 1.02
N GLU A 81 -14.42 11.00 -0.04
CA GLU A 81 -14.65 12.44 -0.24
C GLU A 81 -16.15 12.75 -0.31
N GLN A 82 -16.91 12.07 -1.18
CA GLN A 82 -18.36 12.27 -1.28
C GLN A 82 -19.10 12.00 0.04
N ALA A 83 -18.59 11.06 0.84
CA ALA A 83 -19.14 10.78 2.16
C ALA A 83 -18.84 11.94 3.12
N ALA A 84 -17.63 12.50 3.10
CA ALA A 84 -17.25 13.67 3.89
C ALA A 84 -18.13 14.88 3.58
N GLU A 85 -18.53 15.10 2.32
CA GLU A 85 -19.45 16.20 1.96
C GLU A 85 -20.88 16.05 2.55
N LYS A 86 -21.26 14.86 3.00
CA LYS A 86 -22.63 14.51 3.39
C LYS A 86 -22.77 14.06 4.83
N LEU A 87 -21.66 13.71 5.48
CA LEU A 87 -21.60 13.20 6.84
C LEU A 87 -20.98 14.27 7.76
N PRO A 88 -21.10 14.13 9.09
CA PRO A 88 -20.64 15.16 10.02
C PRO A 88 -19.17 15.52 9.84
N ALA A 89 -18.83 16.78 10.08
CA ALA A 89 -17.45 17.20 10.04
C ALA A 89 -16.60 16.37 11.01
N GLY A 90 -15.38 16.10 10.59
CA GLY A 90 -14.47 15.20 11.26
C GLY A 90 -13.05 15.47 10.83
N ILE A 91 -12.20 14.48 11.03
CA ILE A 91 -10.81 14.52 10.58
C ILE A 91 -10.71 13.70 9.31
N PHE A 92 -10.25 14.33 8.24
CA PHE A 92 -9.92 13.66 6.99
C PHE A 92 -8.43 13.37 6.98
N LEU A 93 -8.06 12.08 6.99
CA LEU A 93 -6.66 11.67 6.92
C LEU A 93 -6.21 11.68 5.46
N ALA A 94 -5.68 12.81 5.03
CA ALA A 94 -5.09 12.97 3.72
C ALA A 94 -3.86 12.05 3.58
N LYS A 95 -3.53 11.72 2.33
CA LYS A 95 -2.59 10.64 1.99
C LYS A 95 -1.47 11.06 1.02
N GLY A 96 -1.24 12.37 0.90
CA GLY A 96 -0.36 13.00 -0.06
C GLY A 96 -0.99 13.04 -1.45
N TYR A 97 -1.05 14.23 -2.04
CA TYR A 97 -1.68 14.44 -3.33
C TYR A 97 -0.75 15.19 -4.29
N PRO A 98 -0.74 14.82 -5.59
CA PRO A 98 -0.05 15.63 -6.59
C PRO A 98 -0.73 17.00 -6.77
N LYS A 99 0.03 17.95 -7.31
CA LYS A 99 -0.44 19.31 -7.62
C LYS A 99 -1.78 19.30 -8.37
N GLY A 100 -2.70 20.16 -7.94
CA GLY A 100 -4.04 20.30 -8.53
C GLY A 100 -5.08 19.38 -7.89
N TYR A 101 -4.74 18.10 -7.70
CA TYR A 101 -5.59 17.16 -6.98
C TYR A 101 -5.72 17.55 -5.50
N ALA A 102 -4.58 17.89 -4.88
CA ALA A 102 -4.51 18.37 -3.50
C ALA A 102 -5.47 19.54 -3.25
N ARG A 103 -5.42 20.56 -4.13
CA ARG A 103 -6.25 21.76 -4.04
C ARG A 103 -7.74 21.42 -4.04
N ARG A 104 -8.20 20.62 -5.00
CA ARG A 104 -9.62 20.22 -5.12
C ARG A 104 -10.12 19.52 -3.84
N VAL A 105 -9.34 18.57 -3.32
CA VAL A 105 -9.70 17.80 -2.12
C VAL A 105 -9.76 18.74 -0.91
N VAL A 106 -8.70 19.51 -0.68
CA VAL A 106 -8.57 20.40 0.48
C VAL A 106 -9.65 21.49 0.49
N GLU A 107 -9.91 22.14 -0.65
CA GLU A 107 -10.95 23.16 -0.77
C GLU A 107 -12.34 22.60 -0.45
N SER A 108 -12.66 21.38 -0.95
CA SER A 108 -13.93 20.72 -0.61
C SER A 108 -14.02 20.42 0.89
N LEU A 109 -12.98 19.83 1.48
CA LEU A 109 -12.96 19.45 2.90
C LEU A 109 -13.08 20.67 3.83
N LYS A 110 -12.43 21.79 3.51
CA LYS A 110 -12.56 23.04 4.28
C LYS A 110 -13.97 23.62 4.16
N LYS A 111 -14.60 23.56 2.98
CA LYS A 111 -16.00 23.99 2.79
C LYS A 111 -16.97 23.25 3.72
N TYR A 112 -16.71 21.97 4.00
CA TYR A 112 -17.51 21.17 4.94
C TYR A 112 -16.90 21.10 6.35
N HIS A 113 -16.03 22.05 6.69
CA HIS A 113 -15.47 22.25 8.04
C HIS A 113 -14.68 21.06 8.61
N HIS A 114 -14.15 20.18 7.76
CA HIS A 114 -13.27 19.10 8.20
C HIS A 114 -11.91 19.64 8.64
N LYS A 115 -11.33 18.95 9.62
CA LYS A 115 -9.90 19.03 9.92
C LYS A 115 -9.14 18.14 8.96
N ILE A 116 -7.99 18.60 8.48
CA ILE A 116 -7.17 17.89 7.50
C ILE A 116 -5.85 17.52 8.16
N VAL A 117 -5.68 16.24 8.44
CA VAL A 117 -4.41 15.69 8.93
C VAL A 117 -3.78 14.90 7.80
N GLU A 118 -2.50 15.14 7.51
CA GLU A 118 -1.81 14.54 6.37
C GLU A 118 -0.89 13.40 6.83
N LEU A 119 -1.03 12.23 6.22
CA LEU A 119 -0.08 11.12 6.30
C LEU A 119 0.31 10.73 4.87
N ASP A 120 1.32 11.41 4.32
CA ASP A 120 1.72 11.21 2.92
C ASP A 120 2.27 9.79 2.70
N GLU A 121 1.64 8.99 1.82
CA GLU A 121 2.06 7.61 1.54
C GLU A 121 3.44 7.51 0.86
N GLU A 122 4.00 8.63 0.38
CA GLU A 122 5.33 8.73 -0.22
C GLU A 122 6.32 9.51 0.70
N GLY A 123 6.01 9.62 2.00
CA GLY A 123 6.80 10.33 3.00
C GLY A 123 8.03 9.59 3.54
N LEU A 124 8.16 8.28 3.29
CA LEU A 124 9.22 7.43 3.85
C LEU A 124 10.63 7.85 3.39
N PHE A 125 10.83 7.97 2.08
CA PHE A 125 12.14 8.27 1.50
C PHE A 125 12.04 9.40 0.48
N ILE A 126 12.75 10.51 0.78
CA ILE A 126 12.69 11.75 0.02
C ILE A 126 14.10 12.07 -0.52
N PRO A 127 14.50 11.48 -1.67
CA PRO A 127 15.84 11.70 -2.22
C PRO A 127 16.06 13.14 -2.72
N ASP A 128 14.99 13.81 -3.13
CA ASP A 128 15.01 15.21 -3.57
C ASP A 128 13.95 15.98 -2.78
N ALA A 129 14.40 16.60 -1.69
CA ALA A 129 13.57 17.43 -0.81
C ALA A 129 12.89 18.55 -1.60
N SER A 130 13.62 19.23 -2.49
CA SER A 130 13.08 20.34 -3.28
C SER A 130 11.95 19.87 -4.22
N ARG A 131 12.10 18.71 -4.86
CA ARG A 131 11.05 18.11 -5.68
C ARG A 131 9.85 17.68 -4.84
N TYR A 132 10.08 17.04 -3.69
CA TYR A 132 9.01 16.65 -2.78
C TYR A 132 8.18 17.85 -2.30
N ILE A 133 8.84 18.93 -1.85
CA ILE A 133 8.18 20.18 -1.47
C ILE A 133 7.41 20.78 -2.66
N ARG A 134 8.02 20.88 -3.85
CA ARG A 134 7.35 21.45 -5.03
C ARG A 134 6.16 20.63 -5.54
N GLN A 135 6.17 19.30 -5.36
CA GLN A 135 5.16 18.41 -5.95
C GLN A 135 4.07 17.98 -4.98
N ARG A 136 4.38 17.82 -3.69
CA ARG A 136 3.47 17.24 -2.69
C ARG A 136 3.15 18.21 -1.54
N MET A 137 4.15 18.95 -1.06
CA MET A 137 4.04 19.79 0.14
C MET A 137 4.25 21.28 -0.15
N ARG A 138 3.62 21.79 -1.22
CA ARG A 138 3.75 23.20 -1.60
C ARG A 138 3.17 24.09 -0.50
N LYS A 139 3.70 25.31 -0.35
CA LYS A 139 3.22 26.31 0.62
C LYS A 139 1.68 26.45 0.64
N ALA A 140 1.06 26.62 -0.52
CA ALA A 140 -0.39 26.74 -0.64
C ALA A 140 -1.19 25.49 -0.18
N HIS A 141 -0.58 24.30 -0.18
CA HIS A 141 -1.18 23.08 0.35
C HIS A 141 -0.94 22.96 1.86
N ILE A 142 0.33 23.06 2.28
CA ILE A 142 0.71 22.84 3.68
C ILE A 142 0.05 23.85 4.64
N ASP A 143 -0.19 25.08 4.19
CA ASP A 143 -0.88 26.11 4.98
C ASP A 143 -2.32 25.73 5.34
N GLN A 144 -2.95 24.88 4.53
CA GLN A 144 -4.31 24.43 4.73
C GLN A 144 -4.40 23.20 5.65
N LEU A 145 -3.28 22.55 5.94
CA LEU A 145 -3.24 21.37 6.79
C LEU A 145 -3.32 21.76 8.27
N ASP A 146 -4.14 21.04 9.02
CA ASP A 146 -4.24 21.21 10.46
C ASP A 146 -3.07 20.52 11.17
N HIS A 147 -2.59 19.38 10.64
CA HIS A 147 -1.40 18.68 11.14
C HIS A 147 -0.78 17.76 10.09
N VAL A 148 0.51 17.43 10.23
CA VAL A 148 1.24 16.45 9.41
C VAL A 148 1.80 15.35 10.31
N CYS A 149 1.40 14.12 10.01
CA CYS A 149 1.95 12.88 10.55
C CYS A 149 3.15 12.47 9.69
N CYS A 150 4.36 12.61 10.24
CA CYS A 150 5.60 12.28 9.56
C CYS A 150 5.99 10.82 9.81
N TRP A 151 6.48 10.15 8.77
CA TRP A 151 7.01 8.79 8.83
C TRP A 151 8.21 8.69 9.78
N GLY A 152 9.08 9.70 9.76
CA GLY A 152 10.30 9.75 10.55
C GLY A 152 10.84 11.18 10.65
N GLU A 153 11.94 11.31 11.39
CA GLU A 153 12.60 12.59 11.62
C GLU A 153 13.11 13.21 10.31
N HIS A 154 13.52 12.38 9.34
CA HIS A 154 13.94 12.87 8.02
C HIS A 154 12.84 13.69 7.32
N GLN A 155 11.60 13.17 7.26
CA GLN A 155 10.48 13.88 6.64
C GLN A 155 10.14 15.15 7.42
N LYS A 156 10.13 15.08 8.76
CA LYS A 156 9.91 16.25 9.62
C LYS A 156 10.93 17.36 9.32
N GLN A 157 12.22 17.02 9.27
CA GLN A 157 13.31 17.96 8.94
C GLN A 157 13.14 18.58 7.55
N VAL A 158 12.81 17.77 6.53
CA VAL A 158 12.54 18.29 5.17
C VAL A 158 11.44 19.34 5.20
N LEU A 159 10.36 19.09 5.95
CA LEU A 159 9.24 20.03 6.08
C LEU A 159 9.62 21.28 6.88
N THR A 160 10.25 21.13 8.04
CA THR A 160 10.58 22.26 8.92
C THR A 160 11.71 23.14 8.38
N ASN A 161 12.61 22.59 7.56
CA ASN A 161 13.61 23.39 6.85
C ASN A 161 12.98 24.25 5.76
N ALA A 162 11.94 23.73 5.08
CA ALA A 162 11.21 24.48 4.07
C ALA A 162 10.21 25.48 4.69
N TYR A 163 9.61 25.11 5.83
CA TYR A 163 8.51 25.79 6.51
C TYR A 163 8.71 25.76 8.04
N PRO A 164 9.59 26.61 8.61
CA PRO A 164 9.88 26.61 10.05
C PRO A 164 8.62 26.77 10.93
N GLU A 165 7.62 27.49 10.44
CA GLU A 165 6.34 27.73 11.11
C GLU A 165 5.45 26.48 11.23
N MET A 166 5.81 25.37 10.55
CA MET A 166 5.17 24.07 10.71
C MET A 166 5.72 23.24 11.88
N GLY A 167 6.74 23.70 12.60
CA GLY A 167 7.41 22.91 13.64
C GLY A 167 6.46 22.24 14.64
N ASN A 168 5.42 22.97 15.09
CA ASN A 168 4.41 22.47 16.03
C ASN A 168 3.26 21.69 15.37
N ARG A 169 3.16 21.73 14.04
CA ARG A 169 2.16 21.03 13.22
C ARG A 169 2.72 19.80 12.49
N CYS A 170 3.95 19.39 12.83
CA CYS A 170 4.60 18.20 12.28
C CYS A 170 5.04 17.26 13.42
N THR A 171 4.44 16.07 13.49
CA THR A 171 4.78 15.06 14.51
C THR A 171 5.28 13.81 13.84
N VAL A 172 6.40 13.26 14.33
CA VAL A 172 6.85 11.93 13.91
C VAL A 172 5.91 10.91 14.52
N THR A 173 5.16 10.22 13.66
CA THR A 173 4.20 9.19 14.07
C THR A 173 4.52 7.83 13.48
N GLY A 174 5.34 7.73 12.43
CA GLY A 174 5.42 6.52 11.62
C GLY A 174 4.22 6.37 10.68
N ASN A 175 4.03 5.16 10.15
CA ASN A 175 2.93 4.81 9.27
C ASN A 175 2.45 3.38 9.58
N PRO A 176 1.14 3.12 9.76
CA PRO A 176 0.61 1.79 10.09
C PRO A 176 1.04 0.66 9.14
N ARG A 177 1.45 0.98 7.91
CA ARG A 177 2.02 0.02 6.96
C ARG A 177 3.21 -0.75 7.53
N PHE A 178 4.04 -0.10 8.34
CA PHE A 178 5.21 -0.74 8.97
C PHE A 178 4.89 -1.35 10.33
N ASP A 179 3.84 -0.89 11.03
CA ASP A 179 3.30 -1.62 12.19
C ASP A 179 2.96 -3.06 11.78
N LEU A 180 2.31 -3.22 10.62
CA LEU A 180 1.93 -4.53 10.05
C LEU A 180 3.10 -5.45 9.67
N LEU A 181 4.35 -4.96 9.65
CA LEU A 181 5.53 -5.77 9.36
C LEU A 181 6.15 -6.38 10.64
N ASN A 182 5.68 -5.93 11.80
CA ASN A 182 6.06 -6.50 13.10
C ASN A 182 5.61 -7.96 13.18
N GLU A 183 6.41 -8.78 13.87
CA GLU A 183 6.16 -10.20 14.12
C GLU A 183 4.75 -10.50 14.60
N VAL A 184 4.20 -9.66 15.50
CA VAL A 184 2.83 -9.81 16.02
C VAL A 184 1.77 -9.83 14.92
N TYR A 185 1.89 -8.96 13.91
CA TYR A 185 0.89 -8.85 12.85
C TYR A 185 1.14 -9.80 11.68
N ARG A 186 2.28 -10.51 11.62
CA ARG A 186 2.55 -11.49 10.56
C ARG A 186 1.54 -12.63 10.55
N GLU A 187 1.08 -13.02 11.74
CA GLU A 187 0.06 -14.06 11.92
C GLU A 187 -1.28 -13.71 11.24
N LEU A 188 -1.59 -12.43 11.01
CA LEU A 188 -2.77 -12.03 10.22
C LEU A 188 -2.71 -12.60 8.80
N TYR A 189 -1.51 -12.78 8.26
CA TYR A 189 -1.27 -13.14 6.87
C TYR A 189 -0.99 -14.64 6.70
N ASP A 190 -0.90 -15.41 7.77
CA ASP A 190 -0.61 -16.85 7.74
C ASP A 190 -1.52 -17.65 6.78
N PRO A 191 -2.85 -17.43 6.76
CA PRO A 191 -3.73 -18.13 5.83
C PRO A 191 -3.39 -17.82 4.36
N ASP A 192 -3.15 -16.56 4.03
CA ASP A 192 -2.81 -16.12 2.67
C ASP A 192 -1.40 -16.63 2.27
N VAL A 193 -0.44 -16.60 3.20
CA VAL A 193 0.93 -17.13 3.00
C VAL A 193 0.89 -18.63 2.71
N LYS A 194 0.15 -19.41 3.52
CA LYS A 194 -0.02 -20.86 3.31
C LYS A 194 -0.71 -21.16 1.99
N ALA A 195 -1.71 -20.37 1.60
CA ALA A 195 -2.39 -20.53 0.32
C ALA A 195 -1.44 -20.27 -0.86
N ILE A 196 -0.60 -19.23 -0.78
CA ILE A 196 0.43 -18.96 -1.80
C ILE A 196 1.43 -20.11 -1.88
N GLN A 197 1.94 -20.57 -0.74
CA GLN A 197 2.91 -21.68 -0.68
C GLN A 197 2.32 -23.00 -1.19
N ALA A 198 1.04 -23.28 -0.95
CA ALA A 198 0.38 -24.47 -1.47
C ALA A 198 0.29 -24.49 -3.01
N VAL A 199 0.19 -23.32 -3.64
CA VAL A 199 0.10 -23.19 -5.11
C VAL A 199 1.48 -23.12 -5.75
N TYR A 200 2.40 -22.35 -5.19
CA TYR A 200 3.68 -22.02 -5.83
C TYR A 200 4.90 -22.67 -5.18
N GLY A 201 4.73 -23.38 -4.06
CA GLY A 201 5.83 -24.00 -3.33
C GLY A 201 6.94 -23.01 -2.97
N SER A 202 8.18 -23.45 -3.09
CA SER A 202 9.38 -22.62 -2.94
C SER A 202 9.58 -21.69 -4.14
N TYR A 203 9.79 -20.40 -3.88
CA TYR A 203 10.04 -19.45 -4.96
C TYR A 203 10.91 -18.24 -4.57
N PHE A 204 11.48 -17.63 -5.61
CA PHE A 204 12.12 -16.31 -5.55
C PHE A 204 11.15 -15.23 -6.05
N LEU A 205 11.05 -14.12 -5.31
CA LEU A 205 10.21 -12.98 -5.68
C LEU A 205 11.04 -11.90 -6.35
N ILE A 206 10.68 -11.52 -7.58
CA ILE A 206 11.29 -10.40 -8.30
C ILE A 206 10.28 -9.26 -8.40
N ASN A 207 10.58 -8.12 -7.77
CA ASN A 207 9.74 -6.92 -7.86
C ASN A 207 10.37 -5.88 -8.78
N THR A 208 9.57 -5.30 -9.68
CA THR A 208 10.07 -4.32 -10.67
C THR A 208 9.54 -2.92 -10.43
N ARG A 209 10.16 -1.95 -11.11
CA ARG A 209 9.77 -0.52 -11.12
C ARG A 209 9.98 0.15 -12.46
N PHE A 210 9.84 -0.58 -13.58
CA PHE A 210 10.26 -0.11 -14.90
C PHE A 210 9.15 0.65 -15.65
N THR A 211 8.21 1.28 -14.93
CA THR A 211 7.08 2.04 -15.53
C THR A 211 7.54 3.15 -16.50
N PHE A 212 8.74 3.71 -16.31
CA PHE A 212 9.30 4.70 -17.25
C PHE A 212 9.60 4.13 -18.65
N TYR A 213 9.99 2.85 -18.74
CA TYR A 213 10.27 2.15 -19.99
C TYR A 213 9.08 1.30 -20.46
N ASN A 214 8.43 0.57 -19.54
CA ASN A 214 7.33 -0.35 -19.81
C ASN A 214 6.01 0.09 -19.16
N PRO A 215 5.46 1.29 -19.44
CA PRO A 215 4.15 1.65 -18.93
C PRO A 215 3.04 0.85 -19.62
N ARG A 216 1.85 0.82 -19.01
CA ARG A 216 0.64 0.19 -19.61
C ARG A 216 0.28 0.68 -21.01
N GLY A 217 0.74 1.86 -21.43
CA GLY A 217 0.49 2.43 -22.75
C GLY A 217 1.42 1.91 -23.86
N GLY A 218 2.28 0.93 -23.57
CA GLY A 218 3.29 0.43 -24.48
C GLY A 218 4.69 0.93 -24.13
N LEU A 219 5.70 0.26 -24.68
CA LEU A 219 7.11 0.60 -24.42
C LEU A 219 7.40 2.05 -24.82
N ARG A 220 8.09 2.77 -23.94
CA ARG A 220 8.57 4.13 -24.19
C ARG A 220 10.06 4.09 -24.42
N GLU A 221 10.46 4.55 -25.60
CA GLU A 221 11.86 4.76 -25.93
C GLU A 221 12.07 6.23 -26.20
N ASN A 222 12.93 6.86 -25.41
CA ASN A 222 13.41 8.21 -25.70
C ASN A 222 14.94 8.21 -25.61
N PRO A 223 15.65 8.13 -26.75
CA PRO A 223 17.10 8.17 -26.79
C PRO A 223 17.70 9.43 -26.16
N ALA A 224 16.97 10.55 -26.17
CA ALA A 224 17.41 11.82 -25.59
C ALA A 224 17.31 11.86 -24.05
N LEU A 225 16.70 10.86 -23.41
CA LEU A 225 16.58 10.76 -21.96
C LEU A 225 17.43 9.59 -21.43
N PRO A 226 18.63 9.85 -20.88
CA PRO A 226 19.53 8.82 -20.33
C PRO A 226 18.84 7.90 -19.30
N GLU A 227 17.92 8.44 -18.51
CA GLU A 227 17.12 7.69 -17.53
C GLU A 227 16.26 6.60 -18.19
N THR A 228 15.67 6.88 -19.36
CA THR A 228 14.85 5.88 -20.08
C THR A 228 15.70 4.72 -20.58
N GLN A 229 16.90 5.00 -21.12
CA GLN A 229 17.85 3.97 -21.55
C GLN A 229 18.37 3.13 -20.39
N LYS A 230 18.60 3.77 -19.23
CA LYS A 230 18.98 3.06 -18.00
C LYS A 230 17.90 2.10 -17.53
N ILE A 231 16.65 2.57 -17.44
CA ILE A 231 15.52 1.74 -17.02
C ILE A 231 15.25 0.61 -18.03
N LYS A 232 15.44 0.84 -19.33
CA LYS A 232 15.40 -0.20 -20.38
C LYS A 232 16.42 -1.31 -20.11
N ARG A 233 17.69 -0.95 -19.89
CA ARG A 233 18.75 -1.92 -19.56
C ARG A 233 18.43 -2.71 -18.30
N LEU A 234 18.00 -2.03 -17.24
CA LEU A 234 17.57 -2.70 -16.00
C LEU A 234 16.42 -3.67 -16.24
N CYS A 235 15.39 -3.28 -17.00
CA CYS A 235 14.27 -4.15 -17.35
C CYS A 235 14.76 -5.44 -18.05
N HIS A 236 15.64 -5.31 -19.05
CA HIS A 236 16.20 -6.44 -19.75
C HIS A 236 17.06 -7.33 -18.83
N SER A 237 17.88 -6.75 -17.96
CA SER A 237 18.67 -7.52 -17.00
C SER A 237 17.81 -8.30 -16.01
N PHE A 238 16.68 -7.75 -15.57
CA PHE A 238 15.75 -8.45 -14.68
C PHE A 238 15.02 -9.60 -15.38
N ILE A 239 14.65 -9.41 -16.66
CA ILE A 239 14.11 -10.50 -17.48
C ILE A 239 15.16 -11.61 -17.66
N GLN A 240 16.41 -11.24 -17.95
CA GLN A 240 17.52 -12.18 -18.08
C GLN A 240 17.74 -12.95 -16.77
N LEU A 241 17.78 -12.25 -15.64
CA LEU A 241 17.95 -12.86 -14.33
C LEU A 241 16.84 -13.87 -14.01
N ALA A 242 15.58 -13.52 -14.28
CA ALA A 242 14.45 -14.44 -14.08
C ALA A 242 14.61 -15.74 -14.89
N ARG A 243 15.06 -15.64 -16.15
CA ARG A 243 15.34 -16.81 -17.01
C ARG A 243 16.51 -17.66 -16.48
N ILE A 244 17.55 -17.01 -15.96
CA ILE A 244 18.70 -17.69 -15.37
C ILE A 244 18.27 -18.44 -14.10
N LEU A 245 17.58 -17.77 -13.18
CA LEU A 245 17.11 -18.40 -11.94
C LEU A 245 16.19 -19.59 -12.22
N SER A 246 15.29 -19.46 -13.19
CA SER A 246 14.41 -20.56 -13.62
C SER A 246 15.18 -21.79 -14.12
N ARG A 247 16.29 -21.59 -14.85
CA ARG A 247 17.13 -22.69 -15.37
C ARG A 247 18.07 -23.27 -14.30
N THR A 248 18.62 -22.41 -13.44
CA THR A 248 19.52 -22.82 -12.36
C THR A 248 18.77 -23.56 -11.26
N TYR A 249 17.50 -23.23 -11.02
CA TYR A 249 16.64 -23.84 -10.01
C TYR A 249 15.34 -24.37 -10.63
N PRO A 250 15.39 -25.47 -11.41
CA PRO A 250 14.21 -25.99 -12.10
C PRO A 250 13.09 -26.42 -11.15
N ASP A 251 13.44 -26.82 -9.92
CA ASP A 251 12.50 -27.22 -8.87
C ASP A 251 11.89 -26.04 -8.08
N LYS A 252 12.34 -24.81 -8.37
CA LYS A 252 11.82 -23.59 -7.73
C LYS A 252 11.07 -22.75 -8.73
N ASN A 253 10.05 -22.05 -8.25
CA ASN A 253 9.34 -21.05 -9.03
C ASN A 253 10.05 -19.68 -8.95
N VAL A 254 9.83 -18.85 -9.96
CA VAL A 254 10.18 -17.44 -9.98
C VAL A 254 8.90 -16.64 -10.12
N ILE A 255 8.52 -15.92 -9.06
CA ILE A 255 7.38 -15.01 -9.11
C ILE A 255 7.90 -13.66 -9.58
N PHE A 256 7.64 -13.33 -10.84
CA PHE A 256 7.95 -12.03 -11.42
C PHE A 256 6.74 -11.12 -11.20
N ARG A 257 6.90 -10.09 -10.36
CA ARG A 257 5.82 -9.21 -9.91
C ARG A 257 6.00 -7.77 -10.40
N PRO A 258 5.40 -7.42 -11.56
CA PRO A 258 5.56 -6.08 -12.11
C PRO A 258 4.88 -4.98 -11.29
N HIS A 259 5.42 -3.76 -11.32
CA HIS A 259 4.74 -2.60 -10.74
C HIS A 259 3.35 -2.43 -11.35
N PRO A 260 2.34 -1.95 -10.60
CA PRO A 260 0.98 -1.77 -11.13
C PRO A 260 0.93 -0.92 -12.40
N GLY A 261 1.83 0.06 -12.54
CA GLY A 261 1.94 0.92 -13.72
C GLY A 261 2.51 0.25 -14.98
N GLU A 262 3.03 -0.98 -14.89
CA GLU A 262 3.71 -1.67 -15.98
C GLU A 262 2.77 -2.49 -16.87
N SER A 263 3.13 -2.65 -18.16
CA SER A 263 2.45 -3.59 -19.04
C SER A 263 2.88 -5.02 -18.75
N LEU A 264 1.91 -5.95 -18.71
CA LEU A 264 2.20 -7.37 -18.51
C LEU A 264 2.65 -8.06 -19.80
N ASP A 265 2.26 -7.54 -20.96
CA ASP A 265 2.41 -8.25 -22.23
C ASP A 265 3.89 -8.42 -22.62
N VAL A 266 4.72 -7.44 -22.28
CA VAL A 266 6.18 -7.51 -22.42
C VAL A 266 6.76 -8.71 -21.68
N TYR A 267 6.30 -8.97 -20.46
CA TYR A 267 6.78 -10.10 -19.66
C TYR A 267 6.19 -11.42 -20.12
N LYS A 268 4.92 -11.46 -20.52
CA LYS A 268 4.28 -12.66 -21.05
C LYS A 268 5.00 -13.18 -22.28
N GLU A 269 5.37 -12.28 -23.18
CA GLU A 269 6.17 -12.66 -24.35
C GLU A 269 7.59 -13.07 -23.94
N ALA A 270 8.24 -12.30 -23.06
CA ALA A 270 9.60 -12.59 -22.62
C ALA A 270 9.75 -13.93 -21.88
N PHE A 271 8.70 -14.40 -21.21
CA PHE A 271 8.70 -15.66 -20.46
C PHE A 271 7.90 -16.78 -21.13
N LYS A 272 7.53 -16.61 -22.41
CA LYS A 272 6.89 -17.66 -23.19
C LYS A 272 7.76 -18.92 -23.22
N GLY A 273 7.16 -20.06 -22.85
CA GLY A 273 7.84 -21.35 -22.79
C GLY A 273 8.52 -21.67 -21.46
N PHE A 274 8.56 -20.74 -20.50
CA PHE A 274 9.00 -21.03 -19.13
C PHE A 274 7.80 -21.48 -18.28
N THR A 275 7.89 -22.66 -17.66
CA THR A 275 6.80 -23.24 -16.86
C THR A 275 6.85 -22.86 -15.38
N ASN A 276 8.04 -22.50 -14.88
CA ASN A 276 8.28 -22.11 -13.49
C ASN A 276 8.48 -20.60 -13.30
N ILE A 277 8.15 -19.77 -14.30
CA ILE A 277 8.11 -18.30 -14.15
C ILE A 277 6.65 -17.85 -14.19
N HIS A 278 6.19 -17.19 -13.12
CA HIS A 278 4.81 -16.71 -12.99
C HIS A 278 4.77 -15.19 -12.94
N ILE A 279 3.91 -14.58 -13.77
CA ILE A 279 3.76 -13.11 -13.83
C ILE A 279 2.50 -12.72 -13.04
N LEU A 280 2.66 -12.23 -11.82
CA LEU A 280 1.55 -12.01 -10.88
C LEU A 280 1.58 -10.59 -10.32
N ARG A 281 0.41 -10.01 -10.04
CA ARG A 281 0.28 -8.68 -9.42
C ARG A 281 -0.80 -8.60 -8.35
N GLU A 282 -1.50 -9.70 -8.11
CA GLU A 282 -2.67 -9.80 -7.25
C GLU A 282 -2.26 -9.80 -5.76
N GLY A 283 -3.19 -9.38 -4.91
CA GLY A 283 -3.03 -9.38 -3.45
C GLY A 283 -2.00 -8.37 -2.90
N SER A 284 -1.89 -8.33 -1.58
CA SER A 284 -0.89 -7.53 -0.86
C SER A 284 0.52 -8.07 -1.14
N VAL A 285 1.49 -7.18 -1.36
CA VAL A 285 2.88 -7.59 -1.60
C VAL A 285 3.51 -8.25 -0.36
N ILE A 286 3.03 -7.91 0.84
CA ILE A 286 3.50 -8.49 2.10
C ILE A 286 3.33 -10.01 2.11
N HIS A 287 2.19 -10.53 1.60
CA HIS A 287 1.93 -11.96 1.55
C HIS A 287 2.97 -12.68 0.67
N TRP A 288 3.28 -12.09 -0.49
CA TRP A 288 4.28 -12.63 -1.42
C TRP A 288 5.70 -12.57 -0.85
N ILE A 289 6.04 -11.53 -0.09
CA ILE A 289 7.34 -11.44 0.59
C ILE A 289 7.45 -12.51 1.68
N LEU A 290 6.41 -12.65 2.52
CA LEU A 290 6.38 -13.62 3.61
C LEU A 290 6.45 -15.07 3.10
N ALA A 291 5.82 -15.38 1.98
CA ALA A 291 5.89 -16.71 1.37
C ALA A 291 7.18 -16.97 0.57
N ALA A 292 7.93 -15.93 0.17
CA ALA A 292 9.15 -16.08 -0.62
C ALA A 292 10.35 -16.61 0.18
N GLU A 293 11.25 -17.31 -0.50
CA GLU A 293 12.58 -17.65 0.03
C GLU A 293 13.52 -16.44 0.02
N ALA A 294 13.44 -15.62 -1.03
CA ALA A 294 14.21 -14.40 -1.16
C ALA A 294 13.48 -13.37 -2.04
N VAL A 295 13.77 -12.09 -1.82
CA VAL A 295 13.24 -10.97 -2.58
C VAL A 295 14.37 -10.30 -3.36
N ILE A 296 14.14 -10.05 -4.65
CA ILE A 296 15.07 -9.38 -5.55
C ILE A 296 14.39 -8.10 -6.07
N HIS A 297 15.07 -6.97 -5.96
CA HIS A 297 14.55 -5.68 -6.43
C HIS A 297 15.67 -4.74 -6.92
N ASN A 298 15.27 -3.58 -7.43
CA ASN A 298 16.15 -2.44 -7.66
C ASN A 298 15.40 -1.16 -7.27
N GLY A 299 15.85 -0.45 -6.23
CA GLY A 299 15.35 0.85 -5.79
C GLY A 299 13.86 0.92 -5.46
N CYS A 300 13.25 -0.18 -5.00
CA CYS A 300 11.80 -0.26 -4.75
C CYS A 300 11.51 -0.37 -3.23
N THR A 301 10.44 0.26 -2.77
CA THR A 301 10.06 0.28 -1.34
C THR A 301 9.79 -1.11 -0.77
N THR A 302 9.38 -2.07 -1.60
CA THR A 302 9.23 -3.48 -1.21
C THR A 302 10.53 -4.12 -0.71
N GLY A 303 11.69 -3.60 -1.14
CA GLY A 303 12.98 -4.03 -0.60
C GLY A 303 13.07 -3.74 0.90
N ILE A 304 12.65 -2.53 1.30
CA ILE A 304 12.60 -2.13 2.71
C ILE A 304 11.66 -3.06 3.50
N GLU A 305 10.47 -3.34 2.95
CA GLU A 305 9.49 -4.23 3.60
C GLU A 305 10.06 -5.64 3.79
N GLY A 306 10.77 -6.19 2.79
CA GLY A 306 11.44 -7.48 2.89
C GLY A 306 12.53 -7.53 3.97
N VAL A 307 13.30 -6.46 4.10
CA VAL A 307 14.34 -6.35 5.15
C VAL A 307 13.68 -6.35 6.53
N VAL A 308 12.63 -5.54 6.75
CA VAL A 308 11.86 -5.50 8.01
C VAL A 308 11.22 -6.86 8.33
N LEU A 309 10.74 -7.57 7.31
CA LEU A 309 10.19 -8.91 7.43
C LEU A 309 11.26 -10.01 7.60
N ARG A 310 12.54 -9.64 7.75
CA ARG A 310 13.68 -10.55 7.98
C ARG A 310 13.83 -11.63 6.89
N LYS A 311 13.55 -11.25 5.64
CA LYS A 311 13.79 -12.07 4.45
C LYS A 311 15.18 -11.79 3.86
N PRO A 312 15.81 -12.76 3.19
CA PRO A 312 16.91 -12.47 2.27
C PRO A 312 16.43 -11.47 1.21
N VAL A 313 17.04 -10.28 1.16
CA VAL A 313 16.71 -9.24 0.19
C VAL A 313 17.95 -8.84 -0.58
N ILE A 314 17.85 -8.94 -1.90
CA ILE A 314 18.93 -8.65 -2.85
C ILE A 314 18.54 -7.42 -3.66
N SER A 315 19.36 -6.38 -3.57
CA SER A 315 19.34 -5.27 -4.52
C SER A 315 20.20 -5.63 -5.73
N TYR A 316 19.55 -5.99 -6.83
CA TYR A 316 20.22 -6.31 -8.09
C TYR A 316 20.47 -5.03 -8.88
N GLN A 317 21.75 -4.70 -9.09
CA GLN A 317 22.23 -3.44 -9.66
C GLN A 317 23.18 -3.68 -10.86
N PRO A 318 22.73 -4.34 -11.94
CA PRO A 318 23.56 -4.64 -13.11
C PRO A 318 23.89 -3.41 -13.97
N VAL A 319 23.33 -2.25 -13.63
CA VAL A 319 23.57 -0.97 -14.31
C VAL A 319 23.96 0.06 -13.26
N THR A 320 25.22 0.48 -13.26
CA THR A 320 25.78 1.41 -12.29
C THR A 320 25.25 2.84 -12.47
N HIS A 321 25.16 3.59 -11.37
CA HIS A 321 24.84 5.01 -11.40
C HIS A 321 26.13 5.82 -11.58
N PRO A 322 26.22 6.77 -12.54
CA PRO A 322 27.42 7.61 -12.70
C PRO A 322 27.78 8.42 -11.44
N SER A 323 26.78 8.72 -10.60
CA SER A 323 26.94 9.49 -9.36
C SER A 323 27.37 8.65 -8.15
N GLY A 324 27.43 7.31 -8.27
CA GLY A 324 27.70 6.40 -7.15
C GLY A 324 26.63 6.38 -6.04
N MET A 325 25.62 7.24 -6.10
CA MET A 325 24.55 7.31 -5.10
C MET A 325 23.52 6.20 -5.33
N MET A 326 23.32 5.36 -4.32
CA MET A 326 22.29 4.34 -4.29
C MET A 326 20.97 4.88 -3.74
N ASP A 327 19.86 4.39 -4.29
CA ASP A 327 18.54 4.62 -3.71
C ASP A 327 18.49 4.01 -2.29
N PHE A 328 17.79 4.65 -1.35
CA PHE A 328 17.75 4.18 0.04
C PHE A 328 17.28 2.74 0.21
N PRO A 329 16.26 2.23 -0.53
CA PRO A 329 15.91 0.81 -0.48
C PRO A 329 17.07 -0.12 -0.83
N ASP A 330 17.94 0.28 -1.77
CA ASP A 330 19.10 -0.52 -2.17
C ASP A 330 20.12 -0.58 -1.05
N ARG A 331 20.35 0.52 -0.34
CA ARG A 331 21.30 0.60 0.79
C ARG A 331 20.96 -0.33 1.96
N LEU A 332 19.70 -0.76 2.09
CA LEU A 332 19.26 -1.66 3.15
C LEU A 332 19.34 -3.16 2.78
N SER A 333 19.66 -3.46 1.52
CA SER A 333 19.64 -4.83 0.99
C SER A 333 21.05 -5.30 0.64
N ILE A 334 21.21 -6.60 0.39
CA ILE A 334 22.48 -7.17 -0.05
C ILE A 334 22.69 -6.85 -1.53
N HIS A 335 23.85 -6.30 -1.89
CA HIS A 335 24.09 -5.84 -3.27
C HIS A 335 24.59 -6.98 -4.15
N ALA A 336 24.05 -7.04 -5.37
CA ALA A 336 24.55 -7.90 -6.43
C ALA A 336 24.62 -7.09 -7.73
N TYR A 337 25.78 -7.08 -8.36
CA TYR A 337 26.04 -6.38 -9.63
C TYR A 337 26.01 -7.35 -10.81
N THR A 338 26.11 -8.65 -10.56
CA THR A 338 26.04 -9.71 -11.57
C THR A 338 24.98 -10.74 -11.21
N ASP A 339 24.50 -11.48 -12.22
CA ASP A 339 23.65 -12.65 -12.06
C ASP A 339 24.30 -13.74 -11.19
N ASN A 340 25.59 -13.97 -11.35
CA ASN A 340 26.36 -14.91 -10.53
C ASN A 340 26.40 -14.51 -9.05
N GLU A 341 26.55 -13.21 -8.74
CA GLU A 341 26.46 -12.73 -7.36
C GLU A 341 25.08 -12.98 -6.75
N VAL A 342 23.99 -12.76 -7.51
CA VAL A 342 22.63 -13.09 -7.05
C VAL A 342 22.55 -14.57 -6.69
N ILE A 343 23.01 -15.47 -7.56
CA ILE A 343 22.99 -16.91 -7.31
C ILE A 343 23.77 -17.27 -6.04
N LYS A 344 24.97 -16.71 -5.86
CA LYS A 344 25.80 -16.95 -4.68
C LYS A 344 25.11 -16.50 -3.39
N ILE A 345 24.49 -15.32 -3.39
CA ILE A 345 23.76 -14.80 -2.23
C ILE A 345 22.54 -15.67 -1.91
N LEU A 346 21.80 -16.12 -2.93
CA LEU A 346 20.66 -17.03 -2.74
C LEU A 346 21.08 -18.36 -2.11
N GLN A 347 22.23 -18.92 -2.51
CA GLN A 347 22.77 -20.16 -1.91
C GLN A 347 23.14 -19.99 -0.43
N GLN A 348 23.64 -18.81 -0.06
CA GLN A 348 24.01 -18.51 1.32
C GLN A 348 22.81 -18.14 2.21
N SER A 349 21.65 -17.81 1.61
CA SER A 349 20.45 -17.36 2.32
C SER A 349 20.71 -16.19 3.29
N THR A 350 21.67 -15.33 2.96
CA THR A 350 22.10 -14.21 3.80
C THR A 350 20.95 -13.22 3.98
N LYS A 351 20.75 -12.76 5.22
CA LYS A 351 19.74 -11.75 5.56
C LYS A 351 20.43 -10.41 5.85
N PRO A 352 19.95 -9.30 5.27
CA PRO A 352 20.47 -7.98 5.61
C PRO A 352 20.08 -7.61 7.05
N GLU A 353 20.97 -6.88 7.73
CA GLU A 353 20.66 -6.22 9.00
C GLU A 353 19.93 -4.91 8.76
N LEU A 354 19.05 -4.51 9.69
CA LEU A 354 18.48 -3.16 9.69
C LEU A 354 19.45 -2.19 10.35
N PRO A 355 20.04 -1.25 9.59
CA PRO A 355 20.93 -0.26 10.17
C PRO A 355 20.15 0.77 10.99
N ASP A 356 20.76 1.31 12.05
CA ASP A 356 20.15 2.35 12.89
C ASP A 356 19.65 3.57 12.09
N LEU A 357 20.33 3.89 10.99
CA LEU A 357 19.94 4.97 10.08
C LEU A 357 18.51 4.79 9.55
N PHE A 358 18.00 3.56 9.44
CA PHE A 358 16.62 3.29 9.05
C PHE A 358 15.61 4.02 9.97
N PHE A 359 15.90 4.10 11.27
CA PHE A 359 15.02 4.73 12.25
C PHE A 359 14.98 6.26 12.16
N ARG A 360 15.82 6.86 11.31
CA ARG A 360 15.68 8.27 10.94
C ARG A 360 14.54 8.48 9.92
N TYR A 361 14.30 7.48 9.07
CA TYR A 361 13.27 7.53 8.02
C TYR A 361 11.93 6.98 8.51
N TYR A 362 11.96 6.08 9.49
CA TYR A 362 10.79 5.51 10.13
C TYR A 362 10.88 5.59 11.65
N GLY A 363 9.83 6.01 12.35
CA GLY A 363 9.82 6.07 13.82
C GLY A 363 10.35 4.80 14.50
N HIS A 364 11.18 4.97 15.54
CA HIS A 364 11.87 3.87 16.21
C HIS A 364 10.89 2.88 16.86
N PRO A 365 11.05 1.54 16.77
CA PRO A 365 10.13 0.54 17.32
C PRO A 365 9.87 0.63 18.84
N ALA A 366 10.75 1.31 19.58
CA ALA A 366 10.58 1.60 21.00
C ALA A 366 9.59 2.75 21.29
N VAL A 367 9.05 3.41 20.27
CA VAL A 367 7.94 4.36 20.41
C VAL A 367 6.59 3.62 20.37
N PRO A 368 5.49 4.22 20.86
CA PRO A 368 4.16 3.65 20.64
C PRO A 368 3.94 3.33 19.16
N SER A 369 3.15 2.29 18.86
CA SER A 369 2.79 1.94 17.47
C SER A 369 2.37 3.17 16.67
N ALA A 370 2.60 3.15 15.35
CA ALA A 370 2.22 4.29 14.51
C ALA A 370 0.73 4.60 14.64
N CYS A 371 -0.13 3.58 14.80
CA CYS A 371 -1.54 3.77 15.09
C CYS A 371 -1.77 4.58 16.38
N ALA A 372 -1.10 4.25 17.48
CA ALA A 372 -1.23 4.98 18.75
C ALA A 372 -0.72 6.43 18.62
N ALA A 373 0.42 6.64 17.97
CA ALA A 373 0.97 7.98 17.75
C ALA A 373 0.06 8.85 16.87
N ILE A 374 -0.51 8.28 15.81
CA ILE A 374 -1.50 8.95 14.96
C ILE A 374 -2.76 9.28 15.76
N LEU A 375 -3.31 8.34 16.54
CA LEU A 375 -4.50 8.60 17.36
C LEU A 375 -4.29 9.74 18.36
N ASN A 376 -3.09 9.89 18.93
CA ASN A 376 -2.75 11.04 19.77
C ASN A 376 -2.82 12.36 19.00
N VAL A 377 -2.28 12.41 17.77
CA VAL A 377 -2.40 13.58 16.89
C VAL A 377 -3.85 13.88 16.55
N LEU A 378 -4.62 12.85 16.17
CA LEU A 378 -6.04 12.96 15.83
C LEU A 378 -6.87 13.44 17.02
N ASN A 379 -6.55 12.99 18.23
CA ASN A 379 -7.28 13.35 19.43
C ASN A 379 -7.16 14.84 19.80
N ASN A 380 -6.04 15.46 19.42
CA ASN A 380 -5.80 16.90 19.60
C ASN A 380 -6.53 17.76 18.56
N GLN A 381 -7.11 17.16 17.52
CA GLN A 381 -7.89 17.90 16.53
C GLN A 381 -9.32 18.10 17.04
N LYS A 382 -9.82 19.34 16.88
CA LYS A 382 -11.18 19.74 17.25
C LYS A 382 -11.95 20.17 15.99
N PRO A 383 -12.55 19.24 15.22
CA PRO A 383 -13.49 19.59 14.16
C PRO A 383 -14.73 20.22 14.78
N ALA A 384 -15.44 21.04 14.00
CA ALA A 384 -16.71 21.62 14.45
C ALA A 384 -17.76 20.53 14.68
N GLU A 385 -18.63 20.72 15.67
CA GLU A 385 -19.72 19.77 15.96
C GLU A 385 -20.84 19.89 14.94
N PHE A 386 -21.34 18.76 14.44
CA PHE A 386 -22.48 18.71 13.52
C PHE A 386 -23.46 17.60 13.91
N SER A 387 -24.75 17.84 13.65
CA SER A 387 -25.79 16.82 13.80
C SER A 387 -25.62 15.69 12.79
N ILE A 388 -25.74 14.44 13.23
CA ILE A 388 -25.63 13.25 12.38
C ILE A 388 -26.87 13.15 11.47
N PRO A 389 -26.72 13.23 10.14
CA PRO A 389 -27.83 13.00 9.22
C PRO A 389 -28.21 11.50 9.21
N SER A 390 -29.46 11.21 8.84
CA SER A 390 -29.89 9.81 8.67
C SER A 390 -29.11 9.14 7.54
N LEU A 391 -28.37 8.07 7.86
CA LEU A 391 -27.57 7.30 6.88
C LEU A 391 -28.43 6.76 5.73
N LYS A 392 -29.72 6.48 5.97
CA LYS A 392 -30.68 6.01 4.94
C LYS A 392 -30.93 7.00 3.79
N ARG A 393 -30.47 8.25 3.91
CA ARG A 393 -30.68 9.32 2.91
C ARG A 393 -29.43 9.66 2.11
N VAL A 394 -28.27 9.06 2.42
CA VAL A 394 -27.02 9.40 1.73
C VAL A 394 -26.97 8.68 0.38
N ARG A 395 -27.15 9.44 -0.71
CA ARG A 395 -27.01 8.94 -2.08
C ARG A 395 -25.64 9.29 -2.62
N PHE A 396 -24.98 8.35 -3.28
CA PHE A 396 -23.69 8.58 -3.92
C PHE A 396 -23.83 8.71 -5.43
N VAL A 397 -22.94 9.49 -6.05
CA VAL A 397 -22.88 9.59 -7.52
C VAL A 397 -22.29 8.29 -8.06
N LYS A 398 -22.93 7.72 -9.08
CA LYS A 398 -22.43 6.52 -9.75
C LYS A 398 -21.03 6.79 -10.30
N ASP A 399 -20.13 5.83 -10.10
CA ASP A 399 -18.75 5.95 -10.54
C ASP A 399 -18.53 5.19 -11.85
N HIS A 400 -18.27 5.95 -12.92
CA HIS A 400 -18.06 5.43 -14.27
C HIS A 400 -16.57 5.23 -14.61
N ARG A 401 -15.66 5.38 -13.65
CA ARG A 401 -14.22 5.25 -13.88
C ARG A 401 -13.80 3.78 -14.05
N GLU A 402 -13.69 3.31 -15.29
CA GLU A 402 -13.22 1.95 -15.61
C GLU A 402 -11.91 1.54 -14.93
N LYS A 403 -10.98 2.48 -14.74
CA LYS A 403 -9.70 2.22 -14.06
C LYS A 403 -9.86 1.70 -12.61
N MET A 404 -10.95 2.06 -11.94
CA MET A 404 -11.18 1.68 -10.54
C MET A 404 -11.59 0.21 -10.41
N LYS A 405 -12.22 -0.39 -11.42
CA LYS A 405 -12.44 -1.85 -11.49
C LYS A 405 -11.14 -2.64 -11.26
N ARG A 406 -9.97 -2.03 -11.53
CA ARG A 406 -8.64 -2.64 -11.33
C ARG A 406 -7.92 -2.15 -10.06
N LEU A 407 -7.99 -0.86 -9.74
CA LEU A 407 -7.27 -0.28 -8.60
C LEU A 407 -7.95 -0.52 -7.26
N PHE A 408 -9.26 -0.69 -7.30
CA PHE A 408 -10.12 -0.89 -6.14
C PHE A 408 -11.28 -1.81 -6.58
N PRO A 409 -11.02 -3.09 -6.92
CA PRO A 409 -12.02 -3.97 -7.53
C PRO A 409 -13.22 -4.24 -6.63
N SER A 410 -13.01 -4.23 -5.32
CA SER A 410 -14.03 -4.42 -4.30
C SER A 410 -13.61 -3.80 -2.98
N PHE A 411 -14.55 -3.62 -2.05
CA PHE A 411 -14.28 -3.42 -0.63
C PHE A 411 -15.51 -3.86 0.16
N SER A 412 -15.55 -5.14 0.51
CA SER A 412 -16.73 -5.78 1.08
C SER A 412 -16.71 -5.80 2.61
N ILE A 413 -17.86 -6.11 3.20
CA ILE A 413 -17.99 -6.29 4.65
C ILE A 413 -17.13 -7.48 5.10
N GLU A 414 -17.13 -8.56 4.32
CA GLU A 414 -16.39 -9.79 4.60
C GLU A 414 -14.87 -9.54 4.64
N GLU A 415 -14.36 -8.64 3.78
CA GLU A 415 -12.95 -8.25 3.81
C GLU A 415 -12.58 -7.53 5.12
N ILE A 416 -13.43 -6.62 5.59
CA ILE A 416 -13.25 -5.89 6.85
C ILE A 416 -13.38 -6.86 8.03
N ASP A 417 -14.43 -7.69 8.03
CA ASP A 417 -14.72 -8.68 9.08
C ASP A 417 -13.58 -9.68 9.22
N ARG A 418 -13.05 -10.19 8.11
CA ARG A 418 -11.91 -11.11 8.12
C ARG A 418 -10.69 -10.46 8.78
N PHE A 419 -10.39 -9.20 8.42
CA PHE A 419 -9.25 -8.48 8.97
C PHE A 419 -9.43 -8.19 10.47
N PHE A 420 -10.60 -7.68 10.87
CA PHE A 420 -10.90 -7.35 12.27
C PHE A 420 -10.97 -8.61 13.14
N THR A 421 -11.53 -9.71 12.63
CA THR A 421 -11.52 -11.01 13.33
C THR A 421 -10.09 -11.52 13.55
N GLY A 422 -9.20 -11.32 12.57
CA GLY A 422 -7.78 -11.61 12.72
C GLY A 422 -7.16 -10.79 13.86
N LEU A 423 -7.42 -9.48 13.89
CA LEU A 423 -6.92 -8.60 14.94
C LEU A 423 -7.48 -8.94 16.33
N ASN A 424 -8.76 -9.27 16.43
CA ASN A 424 -9.40 -9.73 17.66
C ASN A 424 -8.68 -10.95 18.25
N LYS A 425 -8.35 -11.94 17.39
CA LYS A 425 -7.60 -13.13 17.82
C LYS A 425 -6.21 -12.77 18.35
N LEU A 426 -5.49 -11.87 17.67
CA LEU A 426 -4.14 -11.46 18.07
C LEU A 426 -4.13 -10.65 19.37
N THR A 427 -5.06 -9.70 19.49
CA THR A 427 -5.16 -8.81 20.66
C THR A 427 -5.83 -9.48 21.85
N LYS A 428 -6.46 -10.65 21.64
CA LYS A 428 -7.34 -11.33 22.61
C LYS A 428 -8.50 -10.44 23.05
N GLU A 429 -8.91 -9.52 22.19
CA GLU A 429 -10.08 -8.67 22.37
C GLU A 429 -11.22 -9.18 21.48
N ASN A 430 -12.46 -8.83 21.82
CA ASN A 430 -13.59 -9.12 20.95
C ASN A 430 -14.56 -7.92 20.87
N PRO A 431 -14.09 -6.74 20.43
CA PRO A 431 -14.95 -5.58 20.25
C PRO A 431 -16.06 -5.94 19.25
N LEU A 432 -17.29 -5.64 19.61
CA LEU A 432 -18.42 -5.77 18.70
C LEU A 432 -18.49 -4.48 17.90
N TYR A 433 -18.48 -4.59 16.58
CA TYR A 433 -18.60 -3.46 15.65
C TYR A 433 -19.81 -3.64 14.73
N ARG A 434 -20.29 -2.56 14.12
CA ARG A 434 -21.25 -2.58 13.01
C ARG A 434 -20.59 -1.94 11.80
N ILE A 435 -20.68 -2.62 10.67
CA ILE A 435 -20.20 -2.14 9.38
C ILE A 435 -21.43 -1.88 8.50
N HIS A 436 -21.53 -0.66 7.98
CA HIS A 436 -22.61 -0.23 7.11
C HIS A 436 -22.01 0.11 5.74
N PRO A 437 -22.40 -0.58 4.67
CA PRO A 437 -22.04 -0.14 3.32
C PRO A 437 -22.74 1.20 3.06
N LEU A 438 -21.99 2.21 2.60
CA LEU A 438 -22.55 3.52 2.29
C LEU A 438 -22.88 3.68 0.80
N SER A 439 -22.24 2.90 -0.09
CA SER A 439 -22.53 2.93 -1.52
C SER A 439 -23.01 1.58 -2.06
N ASP A 440 -24.02 1.65 -2.94
CA ASP A 440 -24.52 0.50 -3.69
C ASP A 440 -23.70 0.33 -4.98
N ARG A 441 -22.98 -0.80 -5.09
CA ARG A 441 -22.53 -1.46 -6.33
C ARG A 441 -22.28 -0.55 -7.54
N LEU A 442 -21.24 0.29 -7.46
CA LEU A 442 -20.95 1.27 -8.53
C LEU A 442 -20.61 0.62 -9.88
N TYR A 443 -20.07 -0.61 -9.87
CA TYR A 443 -19.61 -1.34 -11.08
C TYR A 443 -20.35 -2.65 -11.39
N LEU A 444 -21.17 -3.18 -10.48
CA LEU A 444 -21.93 -4.42 -10.71
C LEU A 444 -23.29 -4.20 -11.39
N LEU A 445 -23.58 -2.99 -11.83
CA LEU A 445 -24.70 -2.71 -12.74
C LEU A 445 -24.20 -2.65 -14.18
N GLU A 446 -23.68 -3.77 -14.67
CA GLU A 446 -23.71 -4.11 -16.10
C GLU A 446 -24.87 -5.10 -16.26
N SER A 447 -25.93 -4.69 -16.96
CA SER A 447 -27.20 -5.40 -17.20
C SER A 447 -28.13 -5.63 -15.99
N LEU A 448 -29.13 -4.75 -15.87
CA LEU A 448 -30.52 -5.20 -15.81
C LEU A 448 -31.17 -4.83 -17.16
#